data_AF-X0RC47-F1
#
_entry.id   AF-X0RC47-F1
#
_cell.length_a   1.000
_cell.length_b   1.000
_cell.length_c   1.000
_cell.angle_alpha   90.00
_cell.angle_beta   90.00
_cell.angle_gamma   90.00
#
_symmetry.space_group_name_H-M   'P 1'
#
loop_
_entity.id
_entity.type
_entity.pdbx_description
1 polymer ?
#
loop_
_entity_poly.entity_id
_entity_poly.type
_entity_poly.pdbx_seq_one_letter_code
_entity_poly.pdbx_strand_id
1 'polypeptide(L)'
;MLTELQAYQQKNMSARQQYFAYKAQAWLNYALHQDSMNSRSPAGQQAAQAAETILTTLRNGKEQDLNLIQDIPSNSALMRPDLWATLSALKDSGGIESAPREIAFSEVALIWAATNQCERGWRESGIHFRMADRWLEQAREAYVNTHDSQTNVALEELIVSYYKQYETLDTSADSCRGQVLTPIR
;
A
#
# COMPACT_ATOMS: atom_id res chain seq x y z
N MET A 1 -4.89 -13.72 14.73
CA MET A 1 -4.51 -12.87 13.57
C MET A 1 -3.01 -12.59 13.44
N LEU A 2 -2.35 -11.73 14.26
CA LEU A 2 -0.91 -11.40 14.04
C LEU A 2 0.00 -12.64 13.95
N THR A 3 -0.13 -13.56 14.89
CA THR A 3 0.63 -14.83 14.91
C THR A 3 0.37 -15.70 13.67
N GLU A 4 -0.84 -15.62 13.11
CA GLU A 4 -1.20 -16.40 11.92
C GLU A 4 -0.62 -15.77 10.65
N LEU A 5 -0.63 -14.44 10.57
CA LEU A 5 0.02 -13.71 9.47
C LEU A 5 1.53 -13.99 9.42
N GLN A 6 2.19 -14.14 10.58
CA GLN A 6 3.62 -14.48 10.66
C GLN A 6 3.96 -15.82 9.98
N ALA A 7 3.02 -16.77 9.88
CA ALA A 7 3.23 -18.01 9.14
C ALA A 7 3.35 -17.76 7.62
N TYR A 8 2.58 -16.81 7.09
CA TYR A 8 2.60 -16.43 5.67
C TYR A 8 3.74 -15.46 5.30
N GLN A 9 4.47 -14.95 6.30
CA GLN A 9 5.61 -14.04 6.12
C GLN A 9 6.97 -14.77 6.07
N GLN A 10 6.97 -16.09 6.23
CA GLN A 10 8.18 -16.89 6.24
C GLN A 10 8.80 -16.99 4.83
N LYS A 11 10.13 -17.19 4.78
CA LYS A 11 10.89 -17.25 3.51
C LYS A 11 10.46 -18.36 2.56
N ASN A 12 9.82 -19.42 3.07
CA ASN A 12 9.31 -20.53 2.26
C ASN A 12 7.97 -20.22 1.57
N MET A 13 7.35 -19.08 1.87
CA MET A 13 6.13 -18.61 1.21
C MET A 13 6.47 -17.84 -0.05
N SER A 14 5.56 -17.84 -1.02
CA SER A 14 5.73 -17.03 -2.24
C SER A 14 5.77 -15.52 -1.91
N ALA A 15 6.44 -14.73 -2.74
CA ALA A 15 6.49 -13.27 -2.56
C ALA A 15 5.09 -12.63 -2.52
N ARG A 16 4.14 -13.16 -3.31
CA ARG A 16 2.74 -12.75 -3.30
C ARG A 16 2.07 -13.00 -1.95
N GLN A 17 2.24 -14.20 -1.39
CA GLN A 17 1.70 -14.54 -0.06
C GLN A 17 2.32 -13.66 1.02
N GLN A 18 3.64 -13.46 0.99
CA GLN A 18 4.34 -12.57 1.92
C GLN A 18 3.81 -11.14 1.83
N TYR A 19 3.68 -10.59 0.62
CA TYR A 19 3.15 -9.25 0.39
C TYR A 19 1.75 -9.10 0.99
N PHE A 20 0.82 -10.00 0.69
CA PHE A 20 -0.53 -9.91 1.25
C PHE A 20 -0.55 -10.11 2.78
N ALA A 21 0.29 -10.98 3.31
CA ALA A 21 0.41 -11.16 4.76
C ALA A 21 0.94 -9.89 5.46
N TYR A 22 1.94 -9.22 4.87
CA TYR A 22 2.42 -7.93 5.36
C TYR A 22 1.37 -6.82 5.17
N LYS A 23 0.58 -6.85 4.09
CA LYS A 23 -0.49 -5.89 3.85
C LYS A 23 -1.58 -6.00 4.90
N ALA A 24 -2.00 -7.23 5.21
CA ALA A 24 -2.94 -7.51 6.30
C ALA A 24 -2.38 -7.07 7.66
N GLN A 25 -1.08 -7.28 7.91
CA GLN A 25 -0.44 -6.80 9.13
C GLN A 25 -0.44 -5.26 9.21
N ALA A 26 -0.14 -4.57 8.11
CA ALA A 26 -0.17 -3.11 8.08
C ALA A 26 -1.57 -2.55 8.34
N TRP A 27 -2.61 -3.19 7.76
CA TRP A 27 -4.01 -2.88 8.05
C TRP A 27 -4.37 -3.10 9.52
N LEU A 28 -3.91 -4.19 10.12
CA LEU A 28 -4.15 -4.46 11.53
C LEU A 28 -3.44 -3.45 12.44
N ASN A 29 -2.22 -3.04 12.10
CA ASN A 29 -1.51 -1.97 12.82
C ASN A 29 -2.28 -0.65 12.76
N TYR A 30 -2.86 -0.32 11.61
CA TYR A 30 -3.73 0.85 11.46
C TYR A 30 -4.98 0.72 12.36
N ALA A 31 -5.66 -0.42 12.35
CA ALA A 31 -6.81 -0.65 13.21
C ALA A 31 -6.48 -0.50 14.70
N LEU A 32 -5.38 -1.11 15.16
CA LEU A 32 -4.88 -1.01 16.54
C LEU A 32 -4.52 0.43 16.92
N HIS A 33 -3.97 1.21 15.99
CA HIS A 33 -3.70 2.62 16.24
C HIS A 33 -4.99 3.44 16.39
N GLN A 34 -6.01 3.19 15.57
CA GLN A 34 -7.28 3.89 15.72
C GLN A 34 -7.96 3.54 17.06
N ASP A 35 -7.87 2.28 17.48
CA ASP A 35 -8.36 1.82 18.78
C ASP A 35 -7.61 2.48 19.95
N SER A 36 -6.28 2.52 19.90
CA SER A 36 -5.46 3.15 20.97
C SER A 36 -5.71 4.65 21.11
N MET A 37 -6.08 5.31 20.02
CA MET A 37 -6.52 6.71 20.02
C MET A 37 -7.96 6.91 20.52
N ASN A 38 -8.70 5.85 20.85
CA ASN A 38 -10.14 5.87 21.09
C ASN A 38 -10.92 6.58 19.97
N SER A 39 -10.49 6.37 18.73
CA SER A 39 -11.10 6.99 17.56
C SER A 39 -12.53 6.48 17.38
N ARG A 40 -13.46 7.39 17.13
CA ARG A 40 -14.85 7.05 16.77
C ARG A 40 -15.06 6.93 15.25
N SER A 41 -14.00 7.08 14.47
CA SER A 41 -14.05 6.94 13.02
C SER A 41 -14.29 5.48 12.61
N PRO A 42 -15.06 5.21 11.53
CA PRO A 42 -15.17 3.88 10.96
C PRO A 42 -13.85 3.33 10.38
N ALA A 43 -12.81 4.16 10.21
CA ALA A 43 -11.56 3.77 9.58
C ALA A 43 -10.87 2.58 10.27
N GLY A 44 -10.90 2.53 11.61
CA GLY A 44 -10.32 1.41 12.37
C GLY A 44 -11.04 0.09 12.10
N GLN A 45 -12.36 0.11 12.02
CA GLN A 45 -13.17 -1.07 11.72
C GLN A 45 -12.96 -1.53 10.26
N GLN A 46 -12.90 -0.61 9.32
CA GLN A 46 -12.63 -0.91 7.91
C GLN A 46 -11.23 -1.51 7.72
N ALA A 47 -10.22 -0.98 8.41
CA ALA A 47 -8.88 -1.54 8.42
C ALA A 47 -8.84 -2.97 8.98
N ALA A 48 -9.54 -3.24 10.09
CA ALA A 48 -9.65 -4.60 10.62
C ALA A 48 -10.34 -5.57 9.65
N GLN A 49 -11.40 -5.12 8.96
CA GLN A 49 -12.10 -5.92 7.94
C GLN A 49 -11.21 -6.21 6.73
N ALA A 50 -10.40 -5.25 6.28
CA ALA A 50 -9.44 -5.46 5.20
C ALA A 50 -8.39 -6.52 5.59
N ALA A 51 -7.86 -6.46 6.82
CA ALA A 51 -6.93 -7.45 7.34
C ALA A 51 -7.56 -8.86 7.41
N GLU A 52 -8.79 -8.99 7.91
CA GLU A 52 -9.51 -10.27 7.98
C GLU A 52 -9.83 -10.86 6.61
N THR A 53 -10.23 -10.01 5.66
CA THR A 53 -10.50 -10.43 4.28
C THR A 53 -9.25 -11.02 3.65
N ILE A 54 -8.11 -10.34 3.77
CA ILE A 54 -6.83 -10.83 3.23
C ILE A 54 -6.43 -12.14 3.91
N LEU A 55 -6.49 -12.22 5.24
CA LEU A 55 -6.11 -13.43 5.97
C LEU A 55 -7.01 -14.62 5.61
N THR A 56 -8.32 -14.41 5.48
CA THR A 56 -9.27 -15.46 5.09
C THR A 56 -8.97 -15.97 3.68
N THR A 57 -8.64 -15.06 2.76
CA THR A 57 -8.25 -15.45 1.40
C THR A 57 -6.93 -16.22 1.37
N LEU A 58 -5.95 -15.84 2.19
CA LEU A 58 -4.70 -16.59 2.37
C LEU A 58 -4.92 -17.99 2.97
N ARG A 59 -5.79 -18.12 3.98
CA ARG A 59 -6.18 -19.41 4.57
C ARG A 59 -6.80 -20.36 3.54
N ASN A 60 -7.54 -19.80 2.58
CA ASN A 60 -8.21 -20.55 1.53
C ASN A 60 -7.30 -20.87 0.32
N GLY A 61 -6.04 -20.40 0.32
CA GLY A 61 -5.12 -20.56 -0.82
C GLY A 61 -5.60 -19.84 -2.08
N LYS A 62 -6.31 -18.72 -1.91
CA LYS A 62 -6.95 -17.93 -2.97
C LYS A 62 -6.28 -16.58 -3.18
N GLU A 63 -5.01 -16.44 -2.84
CA GLU A 63 -4.26 -15.18 -2.98
C GLU A 63 -4.20 -14.63 -4.41
N GLN A 64 -4.47 -15.46 -5.41
CA GLN A 64 -4.57 -15.04 -6.82
C GLN A 64 -5.84 -14.22 -7.08
N ASP A 65 -6.88 -14.38 -6.27
CA ASP A 65 -8.14 -13.64 -6.38
C ASP A 65 -8.01 -12.20 -5.83
N LEU A 66 -6.94 -11.91 -5.07
CA LEU A 66 -6.68 -10.57 -4.54
C LEU A 66 -6.00 -9.70 -5.60
N ASN A 67 -6.48 -8.46 -5.78
CA ASN A 67 -5.81 -7.52 -6.67
C ASN A 67 -4.51 -6.98 -6.04
N LEU A 68 -3.43 -6.90 -6.81
CA LEU A 68 -2.17 -6.29 -6.39
C LEU A 68 -2.28 -4.77 -6.30
N ILE A 69 -3.06 -4.16 -7.19
CA ILE A 69 -3.37 -2.73 -7.15
C ILE A 69 -4.75 -2.60 -6.51
N GLN A 70 -4.78 -2.10 -5.27
CA GLN A 70 -6.04 -1.91 -4.58
C GLN A 70 -6.61 -0.54 -4.88
N ASP A 71 -7.92 -0.50 -5.16
CA ASP A 71 -8.67 0.74 -5.21
C ASP A 71 -8.57 1.48 -3.87
N ILE A 72 -8.46 2.80 -3.96
CA ILE A 72 -8.40 3.67 -2.80
C ILE A 72 -9.79 3.71 -2.16
N PRO A 73 -9.93 3.35 -0.87
CA PRO A 73 -11.21 3.35 -0.17
C PRO A 73 -11.92 4.71 -0.17
N SER A 74 -13.25 4.72 -0.07
CA SER A 74 -14.06 5.94 -0.14
C SER A 74 -13.77 6.97 0.96
N ASN A 75 -13.23 6.53 2.11
CA ASN A 75 -12.77 7.38 3.21
C ASN A 75 -11.30 7.82 3.05
N SER A 76 -10.70 7.57 1.89
CA SER A 76 -9.35 7.96 1.53
C SER A 76 -9.34 8.69 0.17
N ALA A 77 -8.17 9.15 -0.24
CA ALA A 77 -7.97 9.86 -1.50
C ALA A 77 -6.59 9.53 -2.07
N LEU A 78 -6.46 9.70 -3.39
CA LEU A 78 -5.16 9.67 -4.06
C LEU A 78 -4.42 10.98 -3.76
N MET A 79 -3.78 11.05 -2.60
CA MET A 79 -2.85 12.11 -2.26
C MET A 79 -1.42 11.63 -2.53
N ARG A 80 -0.52 12.54 -2.92
CA ARG A 80 0.86 12.21 -3.29
C ARG A 80 0.91 11.24 -4.48
N PRO A 81 0.45 11.68 -5.68
CA PRO A 81 0.47 10.86 -6.89
C PRO A 81 1.86 10.35 -7.27
N ASP A 82 2.91 11.06 -6.87
CA ASP A 82 4.31 10.64 -6.97
C ASP A 82 4.58 9.32 -6.24
N LEU A 83 4.14 9.20 -4.98
CA LEU A 83 4.34 7.99 -4.17
C LEU A 83 3.49 6.82 -4.68
N TRP A 84 2.24 7.09 -5.08
CA TRP A 84 1.38 6.07 -5.69
C TRP A 84 1.95 5.56 -7.02
N ALA A 85 2.55 6.44 -7.82
CA ALA A 85 3.17 6.05 -9.09
C ALA A 85 4.37 5.12 -8.87
N THR A 86 5.25 5.45 -7.94
CA THR A 86 6.38 4.59 -7.54
C THR A 86 5.90 3.24 -7.04
N LEU A 87 4.87 3.21 -6.19
CA LEU A 87 4.28 1.98 -5.67
C LEU A 87 3.71 1.08 -6.78
N SER A 88 2.91 1.65 -7.69
CA SER A 88 2.29 0.91 -8.79
C SER A 88 3.32 0.38 -9.77
N ALA A 89 4.30 1.21 -10.16
CA ALA A 89 5.39 0.79 -11.03
C ALA A 89 6.19 -0.36 -10.42
N LEU A 90 6.58 -0.25 -9.13
CA LEU A 90 7.30 -1.33 -8.44
C LEU A 90 6.50 -2.63 -8.42
N LYS A 91 5.19 -2.59 -8.22
CA LYS A 91 4.37 -3.81 -8.23
C LYS A 91 4.36 -4.50 -9.59
N ASP A 92 4.22 -3.72 -10.65
CA ASP A 92 4.16 -4.24 -12.03
C ASP A 92 5.52 -4.72 -12.53
N SER A 93 6.60 -4.07 -12.09
CA SER A 93 7.98 -4.44 -12.46
C SER A 93 8.55 -5.60 -11.65
N GLY A 94 7.78 -6.23 -10.75
CA GLY A 94 8.22 -7.37 -9.94
C GLY A 94 8.89 -7.02 -8.61
N GLY A 95 8.79 -5.77 -8.16
CA GLY A 95 9.35 -5.28 -6.89
C GLY A 95 8.84 -6.01 -5.64
N ILE A 96 7.67 -6.66 -5.73
CA ILE A 96 7.16 -7.54 -4.66
C ILE A 96 8.15 -8.66 -4.33
N GLU A 97 8.90 -9.17 -5.30
CA GLU A 97 9.90 -10.20 -5.05
C GLU A 97 11.10 -9.69 -4.27
N SER A 98 11.45 -8.41 -4.43
CA SER A 98 12.60 -7.79 -3.77
C SER A 98 12.27 -7.29 -2.36
N ALA A 99 11.09 -6.69 -2.17
CA ALA A 99 10.71 -6.04 -0.92
C ALA A 99 9.19 -6.13 -0.64
N PRO A 100 8.66 -7.34 -0.40
CA PRO A 100 7.22 -7.56 -0.23
C PRO A 100 6.65 -6.79 0.97
N ARG A 101 7.44 -6.67 2.04
CA ARG A 101 7.04 -5.97 3.27
C ARG A 101 6.92 -4.46 3.02
N GLU A 102 7.95 -3.84 2.47
CA GLU A 102 8.03 -2.41 2.28
C GLU A 102 6.95 -1.90 1.32
N ILE A 103 6.68 -2.65 0.24
CA ILE A 103 5.60 -2.36 -0.70
C ILE A 103 4.22 -2.46 -0.03
N ALA A 104 4.00 -3.49 0.79
CA ALA A 104 2.74 -3.65 1.49
C ALA A 104 2.48 -2.55 2.53
N PHE A 105 3.51 -2.21 3.32
CA PHE A 105 3.41 -1.21 4.38
C PHE A 105 3.28 0.21 3.82
N SER A 106 3.99 0.54 2.73
CA SER A 106 3.86 1.83 2.07
C SER A 106 2.45 2.07 1.54
N GLU A 107 1.86 1.09 0.86
CA GLU A 107 0.49 1.21 0.34
C GLU A 107 -0.53 1.53 1.44
N VAL A 108 -0.53 0.75 2.53
CA VAL A 108 -1.48 0.98 3.62
C VAL A 108 -1.20 2.31 4.32
N ALA A 109 0.07 2.74 4.42
CA ALA A 109 0.40 4.04 4.98
C ALA A 109 -0.04 5.21 4.10
N LEU A 110 -0.02 5.10 2.77
CA LEU A 110 -0.58 6.12 1.88
C LEU A 110 -2.09 6.27 2.10
N ILE A 111 -2.81 5.15 2.13
CA ILE A 111 -4.26 5.14 2.37
C ILE A 111 -4.58 5.74 3.74
N TRP A 112 -3.85 5.31 4.77
CA TRP A 112 -4.00 5.81 6.14
C TRP A 112 -3.69 7.31 6.21
N ALA A 113 -2.60 7.78 5.60
CA ALA A 113 -2.23 9.19 5.60
C ALA A 113 -3.35 10.06 5.01
N ALA A 114 -3.89 9.67 3.87
CA ALA A 114 -4.97 10.40 3.20
C ALA A 114 -6.28 10.35 4.01
N THR A 115 -6.64 9.20 4.60
CA THR A 115 -7.81 9.12 5.51
C THR A 115 -7.66 10.04 6.71
N ASN A 116 -6.49 10.04 7.36
CA ASN A 116 -6.22 10.95 8.47
C ASN A 116 -6.27 12.42 8.04
N GLN A 117 -5.79 12.76 6.84
CA GLN A 117 -5.89 14.12 6.32
C GLN A 117 -7.35 14.56 6.19
N CYS A 118 -8.21 13.72 5.63
CA CYS A 118 -9.63 14.04 5.48
C CYS A 118 -10.38 14.15 6.83
N GLU A 119 -10.00 13.35 7.82
CA GLU A 119 -10.66 13.36 9.13
C GLU A 119 -10.13 14.43 10.09
N ARG A 120 -8.83 14.73 10.03
CA ARG A 120 -8.12 15.50 11.07
C ARG A 120 -7.18 16.59 10.52
N GLY A 121 -7.06 16.70 9.20
CA GLY A 121 -6.21 17.67 8.53
C GLY A 121 -4.74 17.27 8.44
N TRP A 122 -3.96 18.12 7.77
CA TRP A 122 -2.58 17.84 7.33
C TRP A 122 -1.56 17.57 8.47
N ARG A 123 -1.82 18.05 9.68
CA ARG A 123 -0.88 17.92 10.81
C ARG A 123 -0.72 16.47 11.27
N GLU A 124 -1.79 15.68 11.17
CA GLU A 124 -1.86 14.28 11.60
C GLU A 124 -1.51 13.31 10.45
N SER A 125 -1.57 13.74 9.19
CA SER A 125 -1.28 12.89 8.02
C SER A 125 0.21 12.84 7.67
N GLY A 126 0.94 13.93 7.91
CA GLY A 126 2.32 14.09 7.42
C GLY A 126 3.29 13.02 7.91
N ILE A 127 3.08 12.44 9.10
CA ILE A 127 3.93 11.36 9.61
C ILE A 127 3.76 10.07 8.80
N HIS A 128 2.53 9.75 8.39
CA HIS A 128 2.24 8.54 7.63
C HIS A 128 2.70 8.67 6.18
N PHE A 129 2.61 9.86 5.57
CA PHE A 129 3.22 10.10 4.25
C PHE A 129 4.74 9.92 4.27
N ARG A 130 5.44 10.47 5.26
CA ARG A 130 6.90 10.26 5.40
C ARG A 130 7.26 8.80 5.66
N MET A 131 6.40 8.08 6.37
CA MET A 131 6.59 6.66 6.64
C MET A 131 6.42 5.83 5.36
N ALA A 132 5.41 6.12 4.55
CA ALA A 132 5.20 5.50 3.25
C ALA A 132 6.37 5.77 2.29
N ASP A 133 6.80 7.02 2.21
CA ASP A 133 7.95 7.47 1.41
C ASP A 133 9.22 6.68 1.78
N ARG A 134 9.55 6.60 3.08
CA ARG A 134 10.70 5.82 3.55
C ARG A 134 10.64 4.35 3.14
N TRP A 135 9.48 3.70 3.23
CA TRP A 135 9.36 2.31 2.82
C TRP A 135 9.44 2.15 1.31
N LEU A 136 8.88 3.07 0.52
CA LEU A 136 9.03 3.05 -0.93
C LEU A 136 10.47 3.20 -1.37
N GLU A 137 11.22 4.11 -0.75
CA GLU A 137 12.65 4.25 -1.05
C GLU A 137 13.43 2.97 -0.72
N GLN A 138 13.12 2.31 0.39
CA GLN A 138 13.72 1.01 0.72
C GLN A 138 13.36 -0.08 -0.29
N ALA A 139 12.11 -0.12 -0.76
CA ALA A 139 11.68 -1.06 -1.78
C ALA A 139 12.34 -0.80 -3.13
N ARG A 140 12.45 0.47 -3.51
CA ARG A 140 13.12 0.90 -4.75
C ARG A 140 14.61 0.59 -4.71
N GLU A 141 15.29 0.87 -3.59
CA GLU A 141 16.69 0.50 -3.41
C GLU A 141 16.90 -1.02 -3.52
N ALA A 142 16.05 -1.81 -2.85
CA ALA A 142 16.12 -3.27 -2.93
C ALA A 142 15.91 -3.79 -4.36
N TYR A 143 14.98 -3.19 -5.11
CA TYR A 143 14.74 -3.52 -6.52
C TYR A 143 15.93 -3.17 -7.41
N VAL A 144 16.44 -1.94 -7.30
CA VAL A 144 17.57 -1.46 -8.12
C VAL A 144 18.82 -2.29 -7.89
N ASN A 145 19.05 -2.74 -6.66
CA ASN A 145 20.22 -3.56 -6.30
C ASN A 145 20.16 -4.99 -6.85
N THR A 146 18.99 -5.49 -7.22
CA THR A 146 18.79 -6.87 -7.72
C THR A 146 18.63 -6.95 -9.24
N HIS A 147 18.53 -5.81 -9.93
CA HIS A 147 18.28 -5.72 -11.38
C HIS A 147 19.37 -4.94 -12.12
N ASP A 148 19.48 -5.19 -13.42
CA ASP A 148 20.43 -4.49 -14.29
C ASP A 148 19.99 -3.05 -14.61
N SER A 149 20.90 -2.29 -15.24
CA SER A 149 20.65 -0.88 -15.58
C SER A 149 19.50 -0.67 -16.55
N GLN A 150 19.29 -1.57 -17.52
CA GLN A 150 18.20 -1.46 -18.49
C GLN A 150 16.85 -1.66 -17.81
N THR A 151 16.76 -2.67 -16.93
CA THR A 151 15.56 -2.93 -16.13
C THR A 151 15.26 -1.75 -15.19
N ASN A 152 16.28 -1.15 -14.58
CA ASN A 152 16.11 0.01 -13.72
C ASN A 152 15.65 1.27 -14.48
N VAL A 153 16.10 1.47 -15.73
CA VAL A 153 15.59 2.55 -16.59
C VAL A 153 14.12 2.32 -16.96
N ALA A 154 13.74 1.08 -17.26
CA ALA A 154 12.34 0.74 -17.55
C ALA A 154 11.41 1.00 -16.34
N LEU A 155 11.88 0.75 -15.11
CA LEU A 155 11.14 1.13 -13.90
C LEU A 155 10.88 2.64 -13.86
N GLU A 156 11.89 3.47 -14.08
CA GLU A 156 11.74 4.94 -14.05
C GLU A 156 10.75 5.43 -15.13
N GLU A 157 10.81 4.88 -16.34
CA GLU A 157 9.84 5.19 -17.40
C GLU A 157 8.40 4.81 -17.01
N LEU A 158 8.23 3.68 -16.31
CA LEU A 158 6.94 3.24 -15.81
C LEU A 158 6.44 4.13 -14.67
N ILE A 159 7.31 4.58 -13.76
CA ILE A 159 6.98 5.54 -12.71
C ILE A 159 6.44 6.84 -13.34
N VAL A 160 7.13 7.37 -14.35
CA VAL A 160 6.68 8.58 -15.06
C VAL A 160 5.32 8.37 -15.72
N SER A 161 5.07 7.18 -16.28
CA SER A 161 3.81 6.84 -16.93
C SER A 161 2.66 6.81 -15.92
N TYR A 162 2.86 6.15 -14.78
CA TYR A 162 1.89 6.13 -13.69
C TYR A 162 1.63 7.51 -13.11
N TYR A 163 2.69 8.31 -12.93
CA TYR A 163 2.54 9.67 -12.41
C TYR A 163 1.63 10.53 -13.30
N LYS A 164 1.84 10.50 -14.62
CA LYS A 164 0.98 11.21 -15.59
C LYS A 164 -0.48 10.80 -15.49
N GLN A 165 -0.75 9.53 -15.21
CA GLN A 165 -2.12 9.03 -15.01
C GLN A 165 -2.69 9.54 -13.68
N TYR A 166 -1.95 9.40 -12.59
CA TYR A 166 -2.43 9.69 -11.24
C TYR A 166 -2.48 11.18 -10.90
N GLU A 167 -1.64 12.02 -11.52
CA GLU A 167 -1.71 13.48 -11.34
C GLU A 167 -3.08 14.04 -11.74
N THR A 168 -3.74 13.43 -12.73
CA THR A 168 -5.11 13.82 -13.13
C THR A 168 -6.20 13.41 -12.13
N LEU A 169 -5.87 12.50 -11.21
CA LEU A 169 -6.76 11.95 -10.19
C LEU A 169 -6.51 12.55 -8.81
N ASP A 170 -5.42 13.33 -8.64
CA ASP A 170 -5.14 14.01 -7.38
C ASP A 170 -6.23 15.04 -7.13
N THR A 171 -7.05 14.79 -6.09
CA THR A 171 -8.16 15.69 -5.82
C THR A 171 -7.70 17.02 -5.27
N SER A 172 -6.46 17.17 -4.77
CA SER A 172 -5.82 18.35 -4.13
C SER A 172 -6.60 19.03 -2.97
N ALA A 173 -7.92 18.91 -2.98
CA ALA A 173 -8.90 19.31 -2.01
C ALA A 173 -9.10 18.14 -1.03
N ASP A 174 -9.32 18.48 0.24
CA ASP A 174 -9.52 17.57 1.38
C ASP A 174 -10.78 16.66 1.28
N SER A 175 -11.31 16.41 0.08
CA SER A 175 -12.44 15.50 -0.13
C SER A 175 -11.95 14.09 -0.42
N CYS A 176 -12.01 13.22 0.58
CA CYS A 176 -11.88 11.78 0.40
C CYS A 176 -13.12 11.20 -0.28
N ARG A 177 -12.94 10.62 -1.47
CA ARG A 177 -14.01 9.98 -2.26
C ARG A 177 -13.64 8.60 -2.77
N GLY A 178 -12.45 8.11 -2.43
CA GLY A 178 -11.86 6.93 -3.05
C GLY A 178 -11.50 7.14 -4.50
N GLN A 179 -10.79 6.18 -5.07
CA GLN A 179 -10.34 6.23 -6.45
C GLN A 179 -10.10 4.80 -6.96
N VAL A 180 -10.67 4.48 -8.12
CA VAL A 180 -10.33 3.25 -8.82
C VAL A 180 -8.98 3.45 -9.51
N LEU A 181 -8.03 2.57 -9.21
CA LEU A 181 -6.70 2.62 -9.80
C LEU A 181 -6.64 1.62 -10.95
N THR A 182 -6.22 2.08 -12.13
CA THR A 182 -6.15 1.25 -13.34
C THR A 182 -4.69 0.96 -13.68
N PRO A 183 -4.28 -0.32 -13.78
CA PRO A 183 -2.92 -0.67 -14.15
C PRO A 183 -2.57 -0.16 -15.57
N ILE A 184 -1.33 0.28 -15.76
CA ILE A 184 -0.74 0.56 -17.08
C ILE A 184 -0.20 -0.78 -17.60
N ARG A 185 -1.02 -1.51 -18.34
CA ARG A 185 -0.61 -2.76 -18.99
C ARG A 185 0.27 -2.48 -20.20
#